data_AF-A0A2E7ELU7-F1
#
_entry.id   AF-A0A2E7ELU7-F1
#
_cell.length_a   1.000
_cell.length_b   1.000
_cell.length_c   1.000
_cell.angle_alpha   90.00
_cell.angle_beta   90.00
_cell.angle_gamma   90.00
#
_symmetry.space_group_name_H-M   'P 1'
#
loop_
_entity.id
_entity.type
_entity.pdbx_description
1 polymer ?
#
loop_
_entity_poly.entity_id
_entity_poly.type
_entity_poly.pdbx_seq_one_letter_code
_entity_poly.pdbx_strand_id
1 'polypeptide(L)' 'MSQVHLRLKASESVVISAAASIYSAYIMNGQVKDGEQEAWRERAVQEAVELARRLDDLIVSDDEMG' A
#
# COMPACT_ATOMS: atom_id res chain seq x y z
N MET A 1 -27.15 6.32 5.05
CA MET A 1 -25.69 6.17 4.95
C MET A 1 -25.16 7.33 4.13
N SER A 2 -24.29 8.16 4.71
CA SER A 2 -23.68 9.30 4.03
C SER A 2 -22.77 8.77 2.91
N GLN A 3 -22.97 9.19 1.66
CA GLN A 3 -22.03 8.85 0.59
C GLN A 3 -20.70 9.58 0.86
N VAL A 4 -19.64 8.80 1.09
CA VAL A 4 -18.28 9.33 1.14
C VAL A 4 -17.79 9.45 -0.29
N HIS A 5 -17.65 10.68 -0.79
CA HIS A 5 -17.02 10.94 -2.08
C HIS A 5 -15.51 10.97 -1.90
N LEU A 6 -14.85 9.87 -2.24
CA LEU A 6 -13.40 9.77 -2.27
C LEU A 6 -12.89 9.98 -3.71
N ARG A 7 -11.97 10.92 -3.91
CA ARG A 7 -11.22 11.07 -5.17
C ARG A 7 -9.74 10.86 -4.87
N LEU A 8 -9.22 9.71 -5.27
CA LEU A 8 -7.80 9.42 -5.20
C LEU A 8 -7.13 9.77 -6.52
N LYS A 9 -5.88 10.20 -6.47
CA LYS A 9 -5.00 10.26 -7.64
C LYS A 9 -4.69 8.85 -8.13
N ALA A 10 -4.21 8.73 -9.36
CA ALA A 10 -3.84 7.44 -9.94
C ALA A 10 -2.77 6.72 -9.09
N SER A 11 -1.73 7.44 -8.67
CA SER A 11 -0.67 6.90 -7.80
C SER A 11 -1.21 6.45 -6.44
N GLU A 12 -2.08 7.25 -5.81
CA GLU A 12 -2.73 6.90 -4.54
C GLU A 12 -3.61 5.64 -4.67
N SER A 13 -4.25 5.46 -5.82
CA SER A 13 -5.07 4.28 -6.13
C SER A 13 -4.20 3.01 -6.29
N VAL A 14 -3.03 3.13 -6.91
CA VAL A 14 -2.08 2.02 -7.03
C VAL A 14 -1.52 1.63 -5.66
N VAL A 15 -1.11 2.61 -4.86
CA VAL A 15 -0.56 2.35 -3.52
C VAL A 15 -1.60 1.70 -2.60
N ILE A 16 -2.86 2.15 -2.61
CA ILE A 16 -3.89 1.53 -1.77
C ILE A 16 -4.24 0.10 -2.23
N SER A 17 -4.22 -0.18 -3.54
CA SER A 17 -4.38 -1.54 -4.06
C SER A 17 -3.24 -2.48 -3.63
N ALA A 18 -2.00 -1.99 -3.63
CA ALA A 18 -0.86 -2.75 -3.12
C ALA A 18 -0.98 -3.00 -1.61
N ALA A 19 -1.32 -1.97 -0.82
CA ALA A 19 -1.54 -2.10 0.62
C ALA A 19 -2.65 -3.11 0.96
N ALA A 20 -3.77 -3.08 0.21
CA ALA A 20 -4.85 -4.05 0.37
C ALA A 20 -4.39 -5.48 0.09
N SER A 21 -3.53 -5.68 -0.92
CA SER A 21 -2.97 -6.98 -1.26
C SER A 21 -2.03 -7.50 -0.17
N ILE A 22 -1.15 -6.66 0.35
CA ILE A 22 -0.24 -6.99 1.46
C ILE A 22 -1.04 -7.34 2.73
N TYR A 23 -2.05 -6.53 3.08
CA TYR A 23 -2.88 -6.79 4.25
C TYR A 23 -3.70 -8.09 4.11
N SER A 24 -4.20 -8.38 2.91
CA SER A 24 -4.88 -9.66 2.62
C SER A 24 -3.94 -10.84 2.85
N ALA A 25 -2.67 -10.74 2.45
CA ALA A 25 -1.66 -11.76 2.71
C ALA A 25 -1.43 -11.96 4.22
N TYR A 26 -1.37 -10.88 5.00
CA TYR A 26 -1.27 -10.97 6.47
C TYR A 26 -2.46 -11.70 7.10
N ILE A 27 -3.67 -11.44 6.62
CA ILE A 27 -4.87 -12.15 7.09
C ILE A 27 -4.77 -13.64 6.72
N MET A 28 -4.47 -13.95 5.46
CA MET A 28 -4.41 -15.33 4.96
C MET A 28 -3.36 -16.17 5.68
N ASN A 29 -2.26 -15.55 6.09
CA ASN A 29 -1.19 -16.19 6.86
C ASN A 29 -1.48 -16.31 8.37
N GLY A 30 -2.65 -15.84 8.84
CA GLY A 30 -3.02 -15.89 10.26
C GLY A 30 -2.21 -14.93 11.15
N GLN A 31 -1.60 -13.90 10.56
CA GLN A 31 -0.78 -12.93 11.30
C GLN A 31 -1.65 -11.88 12.00
N VAL A 32 -2.82 -11.56 11.44
CA VAL A 32 -3.73 -10.56 11.99
C VAL A 32 -4.63 -11.20 13.03
N LYS A 33 -4.38 -10.93 14.31
CA LYS A 33 -5.22 -11.37 15.42
C LYS A 33 -6.34 -10.37 15.72
N ASP A 34 -7.35 -10.82 16.45
CA ASP A 34 -8.41 -9.95 16.93
C ASP A 34 -7.86 -8.83 17.83
N GLY A 35 -8.20 -7.59 17.51
CA GLY A 35 -7.70 -6.40 18.19
C GLY A 35 -6.43 -5.81 17.58
N GLU A 36 -5.75 -6.53 16.66
CA GLU A 36 -4.51 -6.06 16.02
C GLU A 36 -4.74 -5.50 14.60
N GLN A 37 -5.98 -5.51 14.10
CA GLN A 37 -6.28 -5.21 12.69
C GLN A 37 -5.81 -3.81 12.26
N GLU A 38 -5.87 -2.82 13.14
CA GLU A 38 -5.44 -1.46 12.83
C GLU A 38 -3.93 -1.37 12.61
N ALA A 39 -3.13 -1.94 13.52
CA ALA A 39 -1.68 -1.96 13.41
C ALA A 39 -1.21 -2.68 12.12
N TRP A 40 -1.87 -3.79 11.77
CA TRP A 40 -1.53 -4.53 10.54
C TRP A 40 -1.96 -3.81 9.26
N ARG A 41 -3.09 -3.07 9.27
CA ARG A 41 -3.48 -2.21 8.15
C ARG A 41 -2.49 -1.08 7.96
N GLU A 42 -2.11 -0.40 9.04
CA GLU A 42 -1.13 0.68 8.99
C GLU A 42 0.21 0.18 8.46
N ARG A 43 0.67 -0.96 8.96
CA ARG A 43 1.89 -1.63 8.47
C ARG A 43 1.83 -1.91 6.97
N ALA A 44 0.74 -2.49 6.48
CA ALA A 44 0.59 -2.79 5.06
C ALA A 44 0.62 -1.53 4.18
N VAL A 45 0.06 -0.41 4.65
CA VAL A 45 0.14 0.89 3.97
C VAL A 45 1.58 1.41 3.94
N GLN A 46 2.29 1.35 5.07
CA GLN A 46 3.68 1.80 5.16
C GLN A 46 4.58 1.01 4.21
N GLU A 47 4.42 -0.32 4.16
CA GLU A 47 5.20 -1.18 3.27
C GLU A 47 4.87 -0.93 1.79
N ALA A 48 3.60 -0.71 1.44
CA ALA A 48 3.22 -0.34 0.07
C ALA A 48 3.85 0.98 -0.37
N VAL A 49 3.89 1.99 0.53
CA VAL A 49 4.55 3.28 0.27
C VAL A 49 6.05 3.10 0.11
N GLU A 50 6.68 2.28 0.95
CA GLU A 50 8.11 1.99 0.84
C GLU A 50 8.46 1.29 -0.48
N LEU A 51 7.66 0.31 -0.89
CA LEU A 51 7.82 -0.34 -2.19
C LEU A 51 7.70 0.64 -3.35
N ALA A 52 6.70 1.52 -3.32
CA ALA A 52 6.52 2.54 -4.35
C ALA A 52 7.72 3.50 -4.43
N ARG A 53 8.26 3.93 -3.28
CA ARG A 53 9.46 4.79 -3.23
C ARG A 53 10.69 4.09 -3.77
N ARG A 54 10.94 2.84 -3.34
CA ARG A 54 12.09 2.07 -3.84
C ARG A 54 11.99 1.84 -5.35
N LEU A 55 10.78 1.62 -5.87
CA LEU A 55 10.59 1.47 -7.31
C LEU A 55 10.87 2.78 -8.05
N ASP A 56 10.41 3.91 -7.52
CA ASP A 56 10.73 5.24 -8.06
C ASP A 56 12.24 5.49 -8.08
N ASP A 57 12.93 5.24 -6.96
CA ASP A 57 14.38 5.36 -6.85
C ASP A 57 15.13 4.45 -7.85
N LEU A 58 14.62 3.24 -8.09
CA LEU A 58 15.20 2.28 -9.02
C LEU A 58 14.95 2.66 -10.49
N ILE A 59 13.75 3.15 -10.82
CA ILE A 59 13.37 3.49 -12.20
C ILE A 59 13.95 4.84 -12.64
N VAL A 60 14.08 5.83 -11.74
CA VAL A 60 14.74 7.11 -12.05
C VAL A 60 16.20 6.87 -12.46
N SER A 61 16.86 5.83 -11.93
CA SER A 61 18.20 5.42 -12.37
C SER A 61 18.24 4.89 -13.83
N ASP A 62 17.13 4.43 -14.39
CA ASP A 62 17.07 3.92 -15.76
C ASP A 62 16.72 5.04 -16.77
N ASP A 63 15.88 6.01 -16.39
CA ASP A 63 15.45 7.12 -17.26
C ASP A 63 16.40 8.35 -17.24
N GLU A 64 17.27 8.50 -16.23
CA GLU A 64 18.31 9.55 -16.18
C GLU A 64 19.63 9.15 -16.87
N MET A 65 19.73 7.94 -17.43
CA MET A 65 20.88 7.47 -18.21
C MET A 65 20.78 7.74 -19.73
N GLY A 66 19.89 8.64 -20.15
CA GLY A 66 19.70 9.08 -21.54
C GLY A 66 19.92 10.57 -21.77
#